data_AF-A0A1S9CNV5-F1
#
_entry.id   AF-A0A1S9CNV5-F1
#
_cell.length_a   1.000
_cell.length_b   1.000
_cell.length_c   1.000
_cell.angle_alpha   90.00
_cell.angle_beta   90.00
_cell.angle_gamma   90.00
#
_symmetry.space_group_name_H-M   'P 1'
#
loop_
_entity.id
_entity.type
_entity.pdbx_description
1 polymer ?
#
loop_
_entity_poly.entity_id
_entity_poly.type
_entity_poly.pdbx_seq_one_letter_code
_entity_poly.pdbx_strand_id
1 'polypeptide(L)'
;MATTNVTIRMDAELKKQAETLFSELGMNLTTAFTVFAKQAVREQQLPFMVSKYPNAETIKVIEEARNGIGLSREFTSVSELMEDLNADD
;
A
#
# COMPACT_ATOMS: atom_id res chain seq x y z
N MET A 1 8.60 -30.04 7.60
CA MET A 1 8.30 -29.18 6.43
C MET A 1 9.55 -29.10 5.57
N ALA A 2 9.42 -29.20 4.25
CA ALA A 2 10.56 -29.03 3.36
C ALA A 2 11.04 -27.58 3.42
N THR A 3 12.34 -27.38 3.58
CA THR A 3 12.98 -26.06 3.48
C THR A 3 13.59 -25.89 2.10
N THR A 4 13.67 -24.66 1.63
CA THR A 4 14.30 -24.30 0.36
C THR A 4 15.17 -23.08 0.58
N ASN A 5 16.33 -23.06 -0.07
CA ASN A 5 17.27 -21.96 0.02
C ASN A 5 16.84 -20.84 -0.94
N VAL A 6 16.87 -19.60 -0.46
CA VAL A 6 16.60 -18.40 -1.26
C VAL A 6 17.87 -17.56 -1.29
N THR A 7 18.35 -17.23 -2.48
CA THR A 7 19.52 -16.35 -2.67
C THR A 7 19.06 -15.02 -3.24
N ILE A 8 19.35 -13.92 -2.54
CA ILE A 8 18.95 -12.57 -2.93
C ILE A 8 20.22 -11.76 -3.19
N ARG A 9 20.33 -11.17 -4.40
CA ARG A 9 21.36 -10.17 -4.71
C ARG A 9 20.85 -8.80 -4.33
N MET A 10 21.65 -8.05 -3.60
CA MET A 10 21.35 -6.69 -3.18
C MET A 10 22.65 -5.89 -3.10
N ASP A 11 22.53 -4.57 -3.16
CA ASP A 11 23.66 -3.68 -2.94
C ASP A 11 24.29 -3.91 -1.55
N ALA A 12 25.62 -3.84 -1.48
CA ALA A 12 26.36 -4.18 -0.27
C ALA A 12 26.09 -3.20 0.88
N GLU A 13 25.93 -1.92 0.54
CA GLU A 13 25.62 -0.88 1.52
C GLU A 13 24.17 -1.00 1.97
N LEU A 14 23.23 -1.24 1.04
CA LEU A 14 21.83 -1.55 1.38
C LEU A 14 21.71 -2.76 2.32
N LYS A 15 22.48 -3.83 2.05
CA LYS A 15 22.51 -5.03 2.91
C LYS A 15 22.94 -4.67 4.33
N LYS A 16 24.03 -3.92 4.46
CA LYS A 16 24.59 -3.52 5.75
C LYS A 16 23.60 -2.67 6.53
N GLN A 17 22.96 -1.70 5.88
CA GLN A 17 21.91 -0.87 6.48
C GLN A 17 20.73 -1.71 6.96
N ALA A 18 20.25 -2.64 6.14
CA ALA A 18 19.17 -3.55 6.50
C ALA A 18 19.55 -4.47 7.68
N GLU A 19 20.77 -5.01 7.69
CA GLU A 19 21.26 -5.86 8.78
C GLU A 19 21.34 -5.11 10.11
N THR A 20 21.86 -3.88 10.10
CA THR A 20 21.87 -3.02 11.29
C THR A 20 20.44 -2.74 11.77
N LEU A 21 19.57 -2.28 10.88
CA LEU A 21 18.16 -1.98 11.21
C LEU A 21 17.45 -3.19 11.82
N PHE A 22 17.50 -4.34 11.17
CA PHE A 22 16.79 -5.52 11.65
C PHE A 22 17.39 -6.06 12.95
N SER A 23 18.70 -5.97 13.13
CA SER A 23 19.36 -6.38 14.38
C SER A 23 18.92 -5.52 15.57
N GLU A 24 18.78 -4.21 15.38
CA GLU A 24 18.20 -3.30 16.38
C GLU A 24 16.75 -3.65 16.70
N LEU A 25 15.99 -4.14 15.71
CA LEU A 25 14.63 -4.67 15.88
C LEU A 25 14.60 -6.10 16.45
N GLY A 26 15.74 -6.66 16.85
CA GLY A 26 15.84 -7.98 17.48
C GLY A 26 15.69 -9.16 16.52
N MET A 27 15.91 -8.96 15.21
CA MET A 27 15.79 -10.01 14.19
C MET A 27 16.92 -9.98 13.17
N ASN A 28 17.28 -11.15 12.63
CA ASN A 28 18.21 -11.20 11.51
C ASN A 28 17.48 -10.97 10.17
N LEU A 29 18.26 -10.72 9.13
CA LEU A 29 17.75 -10.46 7.78
C LEU A 29 16.86 -11.60 7.25
N THR A 30 17.19 -12.86 7.55
CA THR A 30 16.39 -14.03 7.17
C THR A 30 15.01 -14.02 7.81
N THR A 31 14.93 -13.70 9.10
CA THR A 31 13.66 -13.55 9.83
C THR A 31 12.84 -12.43 9.23
N ALA A 32 13.44 -11.28 8.95
CA ALA A 32 12.76 -10.14 8.34
C ALA A 32 12.15 -10.49 6.97
N PHE A 33 12.91 -11.13 6.07
CA PHE A 33 12.39 -11.59 4.79
C PHE A 33 11.29 -12.66 4.92
N THR A 34 11.40 -13.53 5.92
CA THR A 34 10.36 -14.54 6.20
C THR A 34 9.06 -13.88 6.65
N VAL A 35 9.15 -12.86 7.52
CA VAL A 35 7.98 -12.08 7.95
C VAL A 35 7.36 -11.33 6.77
N PHE A 36 8.18 -10.66 5.95
CA PHE A 36 7.73 -10.01 4.72
C PHE A 36 6.96 -10.96 3.81
N ALA A 37 7.52 -12.14 3.54
CA ALA A 37 6.88 -13.15 2.69
C ALA A 37 5.56 -13.65 3.30
N LYS A 38 5.53 -13.91 4.61
CA LYS A 38 4.31 -14.33 5.31
C LYS A 38 3.22 -13.25 5.26
N GLN A 39 3.59 -11.99 5.47
CA GLN A 39 2.64 -10.88 5.42
C GLN A 39 2.09 -10.71 4.01
N ALA A 40 2.95 -10.75 2.99
CA ALA A 40 2.54 -10.67 1.60
C ALA A 40 1.58 -11.80 1.20
N VAL A 41 1.85 -13.02 1.67
CA VAL A 41 0.96 -14.18 1.47
C VAL A 41 -0.34 -14.01 2.26
N ARG A 42 -0.31 -13.47 3.48
CA ARG A 42 -1.52 -13.30 4.30
C ARG A 42 -2.47 -12.27 3.68
N GLU A 43 -1.95 -11.15 3.23
CA GLU A 43 -2.75 -10.05 2.69
C GLU A 43 -2.96 -10.14 1.17
N GLN A 44 -2.29 -11.09 0.50
CA GLN A 44 -2.32 -11.26 -0.95
C GLN A 44 -1.92 -9.97 -1.71
N GLN A 45 -1.05 -9.16 -1.11
CA GLN A 45 -0.54 -7.90 -1.67
C GLN A 45 0.88 -7.64 -1.17
N LEU A 46 1.58 -6.67 -1.76
CA LEU A 46 2.81 -6.17 -1.14
C LEU A 46 2.45 -5.54 0.20
N PRO A 47 3.13 -5.92 1.30
CA PRO A 47 2.82 -5.46 2.65
C PRO A 47 3.33 -4.03 2.91
N PHE A 48 3.42 -3.24 1.84
CA PHE A 48 3.69 -1.82 1.81
C PHE A 48 3.15 -1.27 0.49
N MET A 49 2.70 -0.01 0.53
CA MET A 49 2.25 0.69 -0.66
C MET A 49 3.45 1.02 -1.54
N VAL A 50 3.47 0.47 -2.75
CA VAL A 50 4.46 0.85 -3.76
C VAL A 50 3.94 2.07 -4.50
N SER A 51 4.48 3.23 -4.17
CA SER A 51 4.05 4.50 -4.75
C SER A 51 5.23 5.47 -4.85
N LYS A 52 5.30 6.22 -5.95
CA LYS A 52 6.17 7.41 -6.08
C LYS A 52 5.39 8.72 -5.89
N TYR A 53 4.05 8.66 -6.00
CA TYR A 53 3.05 9.73 -5.96
C TYR A 53 1.67 9.08 -5.71
N PRO A 54 0.61 9.82 -5.33
CA PRO A 54 -0.73 9.24 -5.41
C PRO A 54 -0.91 8.57 -6.77
N ASN A 55 -1.63 7.45 -6.82
CA ASN A 55 -1.81 6.78 -8.09
C ASN A 55 -2.46 7.79 -9.07
N ALA A 56 -2.13 7.68 -10.35
CA ALA A 56 -2.54 8.69 -11.32
C ALA A 56 -4.08 8.89 -11.35
N GLU A 57 -4.83 7.84 -11.01
CA GLU A 57 -6.28 7.87 -10.85
C GLU A 57 -6.71 8.83 -9.73
N THR A 58 -6.11 8.72 -8.55
CA THR A 58 -6.35 9.63 -7.43
C THR A 58 -5.99 11.06 -7.83
N ILE A 59 -4.89 11.26 -8.56
CA ILE A 59 -4.48 12.60 -9.03
C ILE A 59 -5.51 13.19 -10.00
N LYS A 60 -5.96 12.43 -11.00
CA LYS A 60 -6.89 12.89 -12.03
C LYS A 60 -8.28 13.19 -11.48
N VAL A 61 -8.80 12.31 -10.61
CA VAL A 61 -10.09 12.52 -9.95
C VAL A 61 -10.05 13.79 -9.12
N ILE A 62 -8.93 14.06 -8.43
CA ILE A 62 -8.73 15.30 -7.68
C ILE A 62 -8.74 16.52 -8.61
N GLU A 63 -8.12 16.45 -9.79
CA GLU A 63 -8.09 17.57 -10.75
C GLU A 63 -9.45 17.84 -11.40
N GLU A 64 -10.18 16.81 -11.82
CA GLU A 64 -11.52 16.95 -12.42
C GLU A 64 -12.53 17.49 -11.42
N ALA A 65 -12.53 16.95 -10.19
CA ALA A 65 -13.36 17.44 -9.10
C ALA A 65 -13.08 18.93 -8.80
N ARG A 66 -11.81 19.36 -8.81
CA ARG A 66 -11.44 20.78 -8.63
C ARG A 66 -11.93 21.68 -9.75
N ASN A 67 -12.07 21.15 -10.97
CA ASN A 67 -12.58 21.87 -12.13
C ASN A 67 -14.11 21.78 -12.25
N GLY A 68 -14.80 21.18 -11.27
CA GLY A 68 -16.26 21.01 -11.28
C GLY A 68 -16.75 19.96 -12.27
N ILE A 69 -15.87 19.06 -12.72
CA ILE A 69 -16.16 18.02 -13.69
C ILE A 69 -16.36 16.70 -12.93
N GLY A 70 -17.42 15.95 -13.27
CA GLY A 70 -17.70 14.64 -12.66
C GLY A 70 -18.20 14.70 -11.20
N LEU A 71 -18.56 15.89 -10.72
CA LEU A 71 -19.27 16.05 -9.46
C LEU A 71 -20.74 15.69 -9.65
N SER A 72 -21.31 14.99 -8.67
CA SER A 72 -22.76 14.89 -8.55
C SER A 72 -23.34 16.26 -8.15
N ARG A 73 -24.66 16.30 -7.93
CA ARG A 73 -25.32 17.50 -7.44
C ARG A 73 -24.75 17.95 -6.10
N GLU A 74 -24.86 19.23 -5.81
CA GLU A 74 -24.61 19.73 -4.46
C GLU A 74 -25.70 19.20 -3.52
N PHE A 75 -25.30 18.78 -2.33
CA PHE A 75 -26.22 18.32 -1.30
C PHE A 75 -26.26 19.33 -0.17
N THR A 76 -27.45 19.63 0.29
CA THR A 76 -27.66 20.60 1.38
C THR A 76 -27.64 19.95 2.75
N SER A 77 -27.71 18.61 2.80
CA SER A 77 -27.60 17.83 4.01
C SER A 77 -26.96 16.47 3.75
N VAL A 78 -26.34 15.90 4.79
CA VAL A 78 -25.70 14.57 4.72
C VAL A 78 -26.73 13.47 4.46
N SER A 79 -27.96 13.61 4.98
CA SER A 79 -29.06 12.68 4.72
C SER A 79 -29.37 12.57 3.24
N GLU A 80 -29.41 13.71 2.56
CA GLU A 80 -29.65 13.81 1.12
C GLU A 80 -28.51 13.17 0.31
N LEU A 81 -27.24 13.40 0.70
CA LEU A 81 -26.08 12.76 0.08
C LEU A 81 -26.10 11.24 0.24
N MET A 82 -26.41 10.74 1.44
CA MET A 82 -26.41 9.31 1.71
C MET A 82 -27.59 8.61 1.07
N GLU A 83 -28.75 9.26 0.97
CA GLU A 83 -29.89 8.77 0.20
C GLU A 83 -29.52 8.61 -1.28
N ASP A 84 -28.77 9.57 -1.85
CA ASP A 84 -28.29 9.52 -3.23
C ASP A 84 -27.22 8.42 -3.45
N LEU A 85 -26.27 8.25 -2.52
CA LEU A 85 -25.23 7.20 -2.59
C LEU A 85 -25.75 5.78 -2.38
N ASN A 86 -26.85 5.64 -1.62
CA ASN A 86 -27.50 4.36 -1.34
C ASN A 86 -28.75 4.14 -2.20
N ALA A 87 -29.14 5.11 -3.03
CA ALA A 87 -30.15 4.88 -4.04
C ALA A 87 -29.56 3.88 -5.03
N ASP A 88 -30.09 2.65 -5.01
CA ASP A 88 -29.77 1.64 -6.00
C ASP A 88 -30.04 2.22 -7.41
N ASP A 89 -29.08 2.03 -8.32
CA ASP A 89 -29.30 2.08 -9.77
C ASP A 89 -30.02 0.80 -10.23
#